data_AF-A0A931UKD3-F1
#
_entry.id   AF-A0A931UKD3-F1
#
_cell.length_a   1.000
_cell.length_b   1.000
_cell.length_c   1.000
_cell.angle_alpha   90.00
_cell.angle_beta   90.00
_cell.angle_gamma   90.00
#
_symmetry.space_group_name_H-M   'P 1'
#
loop_
_entity.id
_entity.type
_entity.pdbx_description
1 polymer ?
#
loop_
_entity_poly.entity_id
_entity_poly.type
_entity_poly.pdbx_seq_one_letter_code
_entity_poly.pdbx_strand_id
1 'polypeptide(L)'
;TGDNPRTARAVAEQVGIREVLAQVLPQEKAERVRALQRQGKRVAMVGDGINDAPALMQADVGLAIGAGTDIAIESADVVLVGERLSAVVDAYHIARRSYRKTVQNLALAFTFNGIGVPLATTGLVAPVWAMAAMAASVTTVLLNSFWGRLIPRAARREAALQRVTLTVPSIHCEGCVATIRDTVGKLRGVASVEGDPQAKRVVVTVRDGQGRLREIEEAITRLGHVVGEK
;
A
#
# COMPACT_ATOMS: atom_id res chain seq x y z
N THR A 1 -15.76 -3.49 -13.76
CA THR A 1 -15.18 -4.85 -13.74
C THR A 1 -15.74 -5.67 -14.90
N GLY A 2 -14.99 -6.65 -15.42
CA GLY A 2 -15.48 -7.63 -16.39
C GLY A 2 -16.35 -8.73 -15.74
N ASP A 3 -16.38 -8.80 -14.40
CA ASP A 3 -17.17 -9.79 -13.68
C ASP A 3 -18.68 -9.62 -13.87
N ASN A 4 -19.41 -10.68 -13.50
CA ASN A 4 -20.85 -10.64 -13.52
C ASN A 4 -21.43 -9.59 -12.53
N PRO A 5 -22.64 -9.06 -12.78
CA PRO A 5 -23.20 -7.98 -11.98
C PRO A 5 -23.52 -8.36 -10.54
N ARG A 6 -23.79 -9.65 -10.26
CA ARG A 6 -24.11 -10.13 -8.92
C ARG A 6 -22.87 -10.08 -8.02
N THR A 7 -21.75 -10.63 -8.49
CA THR A 7 -20.46 -10.59 -7.78
C THR A 7 -19.98 -9.15 -7.60
N ALA A 8 -20.05 -8.34 -8.66
CA ALA A 8 -19.60 -6.95 -8.61
C ALA A 8 -20.37 -6.12 -7.57
N ARG A 9 -21.70 -6.27 -7.51
CA ARG A 9 -22.54 -5.57 -6.51
C ARG A 9 -22.29 -6.07 -5.10
N ALA A 10 -22.19 -7.38 -4.90
CA ALA A 10 -21.93 -7.95 -3.59
C ALA A 10 -20.62 -7.45 -2.98
N VAL A 11 -19.54 -7.40 -3.78
CA VAL A 11 -18.25 -6.84 -3.32
C VAL A 11 -18.38 -5.34 -3.05
N ALA A 12 -19.03 -4.59 -3.94
CA ALA A 12 -19.19 -3.15 -3.80
C ALA A 12 -19.95 -2.75 -2.52
N GLU A 13 -21.00 -3.48 -2.16
CA GLU A 13 -21.74 -3.26 -0.92
C GLU A 13 -20.88 -3.46 0.32
N GLN A 14 -20.02 -4.48 0.34
CA GLN A 14 -19.12 -4.76 1.46
C GLN A 14 -18.08 -3.65 1.69
N VAL A 15 -17.65 -2.97 0.61
CA VAL A 15 -16.64 -1.91 0.67
C VAL A 15 -17.22 -0.49 0.55
N GLY A 16 -18.56 -0.36 0.48
CA GLY A 16 -19.26 0.93 0.44
C GLY A 16 -19.15 1.69 -0.89
N ILE A 17 -18.96 0.99 -2.01
CA ILE A 17 -18.95 1.59 -3.36
C ILE A 17 -20.39 1.77 -3.85
N ARG A 18 -20.76 3.01 -4.21
CA ARG A 18 -22.13 3.37 -4.64
C ARG A 18 -22.39 3.14 -6.13
N GLU A 19 -21.39 3.41 -6.97
CA GLU A 19 -21.49 3.27 -8.42
C GLU A 19 -20.67 2.08 -8.87
N VAL A 20 -21.32 1.09 -9.51
CA VAL A 20 -20.69 -0.13 -9.99
C VAL A 20 -21.07 -0.35 -11.44
N LEU A 21 -20.04 -0.60 -12.27
CA LEU A 21 -20.21 -1.00 -13.66
C LEU A 21 -19.59 -2.39 -13.83
N ALA A 22 -20.40 -3.36 -14.25
CA ALA A 22 -20.05 -4.78 -14.36
C ALA A 22 -20.21 -5.26 -15.81
N GLN A 23 -19.61 -6.40 -16.14
CA GLN A 23 -19.56 -6.95 -17.51
C GLN A 23 -19.03 -5.99 -18.56
N VAL A 24 -18.05 -5.15 -18.19
CA VAL A 24 -17.46 -4.18 -19.12
C VAL A 24 -16.21 -4.70 -19.80
N LEU A 25 -16.12 -4.42 -21.09
CA LEU A 25 -14.95 -4.64 -21.93
C LEU A 25 -13.84 -3.63 -21.58
N PRO A 26 -12.56 -3.94 -21.87
CA PRO A 26 -11.45 -3.02 -21.62
C PRO A 26 -11.63 -1.64 -22.25
N GLN A 27 -12.19 -1.56 -23.47
CA GLN A 27 -12.46 -0.30 -24.17
C GLN A 27 -13.52 0.54 -23.44
N GLU A 28 -14.59 -0.11 -22.96
CA GLU A 28 -15.67 0.56 -22.21
C GLU A 28 -15.17 1.13 -20.88
N LYS A 29 -14.18 0.50 -20.24
CA LYS A 29 -13.53 1.06 -19.05
C LYS A 29 -12.85 2.40 -19.38
N ALA A 30 -12.11 2.48 -20.48
CA ALA A 30 -11.45 3.71 -20.91
C ALA A 30 -12.46 4.80 -21.31
N GLU A 31 -13.55 4.42 -22.00
CA GLU A 31 -14.63 5.35 -22.32
C GLU A 31 -15.31 5.91 -21.06
N ARG A 32 -15.50 5.08 -20.03
CA ARG A 32 -16.06 5.53 -18.75
C ARG A 32 -15.14 6.53 -18.05
N VAL A 33 -13.83 6.30 -18.07
CA VAL A 33 -12.82 7.26 -17.57
C VAL A 33 -12.92 8.58 -18.33
N ARG A 34 -12.95 8.53 -19.67
CA ARG A 34 -13.10 9.70 -20.53
C ARG A 34 -14.41 10.45 -20.26
N ALA A 35 -15.50 9.74 -20.03
CA ALA A 35 -16.80 10.36 -19.69
C ALA A 35 -16.74 11.10 -18.34
N LEU A 36 -16.04 10.57 -17.33
CA LEU A 36 -15.83 11.26 -16.06
C LEU A 36 -14.95 12.51 -16.23
N GLN A 37 -13.90 12.43 -17.05
CA GLN A 37 -13.05 13.58 -17.36
C GLN A 37 -13.80 14.70 -18.07
N ARG A 38 -14.69 14.36 -19.01
CA ARG A 38 -15.58 15.34 -19.67
C ARG A 38 -16.53 16.06 -18.70
N GLN A 39 -16.81 15.48 -17.53
CA GLN A 39 -17.56 16.13 -16.45
C GLN A 39 -16.69 17.09 -15.62
N GLY A 40 -15.43 17.33 -16.01
CA GLY A 40 -14.47 18.16 -15.27
C GLY A 40 -13.87 17.48 -14.05
N LYS A 41 -14.08 16.17 -13.87
CA LYS A 41 -13.48 15.40 -12.77
C LYS A 41 -12.06 15.01 -13.15
N ARG A 42 -11.14 15.05 -12.17
CA ARG A 42 -9.83 14.39 -12.27
C ARG A 42 -9.99 12.94 -11.83
N VAL A 43 -9.54 12.02 -12.66
CA VAL A 43 -9.77 10.58 -12.49
C VAL A 43 -8.44 9.88 -12.25
N ALA A 44 -8.34 9.17 -11.13
CA ALA A 44 -7.30 8.19 -10.91
C ALA A 44 -7.87 6.79 -11.18
N MET A 45 -7.21 6.01 -12.04
CA MET A 45 -7.59 4.63 -12.34
C MET A 45 -6.63 3.69 -11.61
N VAL A 46 -7.17 2.63 -10.99
CA VAL A 46 -6.38 1.61 -10.30
C VAL A 46 -6.71 0.25 -10.92
N GLY A 47 -5.69 -0.52 -11.32
CA GLY A 47 -5.88 -1.81 -11.98
C GLY A 47 -4.65 -2.71 -11.92
N ASP A 48 -4.75 -3.89 -12.53
CA ASP A 48 -3.65 -4.87 -12.61
C ASP A 48 -2.68 -4.62 -13.79
N GLY A 49 -3.07 -3.74 -14.71
CA GLY A 49 -2.30 -3.35 -15.88
C GLY A 49 -2.42 -4.28 -17.09
N ILE A 50 -3.04 -5.46 -16.99
CA ILE A 50 -3.25 -6.35 -18.14
C ILE A 50 -4.58 -6.01 -18.81
N ASN A 51 -5.67 -6.06 -18.05
CA ASN A 51 -7.03 -5.84 -18.57
C ASN A 51 -7.49 -4.38 -18.45
N ASP A 52 -6.67 -3.56 -17.80
CA ASP A 52 -6.97 -2.18 -17.47
C ASP A 52 -6.06 -1.17 -18.18
N ALA A 53 -5.08 -1.64 -18.98
CA ALA A 53 -4.11 -0.79 -19.67
C ALA A 53 -4.74 0.41 -20.43
N PRO A 54 -5.78 0.24 -21.28
CA PRO A 54 -6.41 1.37 -21.95
C PRO A 54 -7.05 2.38 -20.99
N ALA A 55 -7.59 1.91 -19.87
CA ALA A 55 -8.21 2.77 -18.86
C ALA A 55 -7.16 3.47 -17.98
N LEU A 56 -6.03 2.82 -17.70
CA LEU A 56 -4.89 3.39 -16.99
C LEU A 56 -4.28 4.54 -17.79
N MET A 57 -4.01 4.33 -19.08
CA MET A 57 -3.48 5.38 -19.98
C MET A 57 -4.45 6.54 -20.19
N GLN A 58 -5.76 6.31 -20.14
CA GLN A 58 -6.77 7.36 -20.35
C GLN A 58 -6.97 8.21 -19.09
N ALA A 59 -6.63 7.71 -17.90
CA ALA A 59 -6.81 8.41 -16.63
C ALA A 59 -5.88 9.63 -16.51
N ASP A 60 -6.19 10.55 -15.59
CA ASP A 60 -5.25 11.64 -15.25
C ASP A 60 -4.04 11.11 -14.47
N VAL A 61 -4.24 10.00 -13.73
CA VAL A 61 -3.20 9.21 -13.09
C VAL A 61 -3.58 7.73 -13.14
N GLY A 62 -2.82 6.92 -13.85
CA GLY A 62 -2.92 5.46 -13.85
C GLY A 62 -2.06 4.84 -12.75
N LEU A 63 -2.66 4.02 -11.89
CA LEU A 63 -1.96 3.26 -10.86
C LEU A 63 -2.11 1.75 -11.10
N ALA A 64 -1.00 1.06 -11.34
CA ALA A 64 -0.97 -0.39 -11.39
C ALA A 64 -0.61 -0.99 -10.03
N ILE A 65 -1.28 -2.07 -9.62
CA ILE A 65 -0.98 -2.85 -8.42
C ILE A 65 -0.47 -4.23 -8.81
N GLY A 66 0.60 -4.67 -8.15
CA GLY A 66 1.17 -6.00 -8.34
C GLY A 66 2.57 -5.97 -8.97
N ALA A 67 3.17 -7.15 -9.11
CA ALA A 67 4.51 -7.31 -9.67
C ALA A 67 4.50 -7.04 -11.18
N GLY A 68 4.66 -5.76 -11.55
CA GLY A 68 5.29 -5.23 -12.77
C GLY A 68 5.26 -6.14 -14.00
N THR A 69 4.07 -6.47 -14.50
CA THR A 69 3.96 -6.94 -15.88
C THR A 69 4.41 -5.83 -16.81
N ASP A 70 5.07 -6.17 -17.91
CA ASP A 70 5.61 -5.15 -18.84
C ASP A 70 4.50 -4.20 -19.32
N ILE A 71 3.31 -4.74 -19.54
CA ILE A 71 2.12 -3.97 -19.93
C ILE A 71 1.73 -2.97 -18.82
N ALA A 72 1.77 -3.37 -17.54
CA ALA A 72 1.47 -2.46 -16.44
C ALA A 72 2.49 -1.32 -16.32
N ILE A 73 3.78 -1.61 -16.54
CA ILE A 73 4.85 -0.62 -16.50
C ILE A 73 4.71 0.40 -17.63
N GLU A 74 4.32 -0.05 -18.82
CA GLU A 74 4.13 0.83 -19.98
C GLU A 74 2.83 1.64 -19.90
N SER A 75 1.80 1.10 -19.24
CA SER A 75 0.45 1.68 -19.24
C SER A 75 0.11 2.56 -18.04
N ALA A 76 0.90 2.53 -16.96
CA ALA A 76 0.60 3.25 -15.71
C ALA A 76 1.67 4.27 -15.33
N ASP A 77 1.25 5.42 -14.80
CA ASP A 77 2.15 6.46 -14.29
C ASP A 77 2.84 6.04 -12.99
N VAL A 78 2.17 5.21 -12.19
CA VAL A 78 2.65 4.74 -10.89
C VAL A 78 2.45 3.23 -10.78
N VAL A 79 3.54 2.50 -10.57
CA VAL A 79 3.51 1.05 -10.30
C VAL A 79 3.72 0.81 -8.81
N LEU A 80 2.73 0.22 -8.15
CA LEU A 80 2.77 -0.13 -6.74
C LEU A 80 3.30 -1.56 -6.59
N VAL A 81 4.52 -1.66 -6.06
CA VAL A 81 5.18 -2.94 -5.82
C VAL A 81 4.48 -3.68 -4.66
N GLY A 82 3.98 -4.88 -4.95
CA GLY A 82 3.25 -5.75 -4.03
C GLY A 82 1.72 -5.67 -4.19
N GLU A 83 0.99 -6.44 -3.39
CA GLU A 83 -0.47 -6.66 -3.57
C GLU A 83 -1.34 -5.83 -2.60
N ARG A 84 -0.76 -4.84 -1.92
CA ARG A 84 -1.48 -4.09 -0.88
C ARG A 84 -2.21 -2.90 -1.48
N LEU A 85 -3.55 -2.94 -1.53
CA LEU A 85 -4.38 -1.81 -1.96
C LEU A 85 -4.15 -0.53 -1.15
N SER A 86 -3.75 -0.67 0.12
CA SER A 86 -3.41 0.48 0.99
C SER A 86 -2.22 1.31 0.47
N ALA A 87 -1.38 0.76 -0.41
CA ALA A 87 -0.27 1.49 -1.02
C ALA A 87 -0.75 2.65 -1.92
N VAL A 88 -1.97 2.58 -2.47
CA VAL A 88 -2.60 3.68 -3.22
C VAL A 88 -2.77 4.92 -2.32
N VAL A 89 -3.19 4.71 -1.08
CA VAL A 89 -3.38 5.79 -0.10
C VAL A 89 -2.04 6.38 0.33
N ASP A 90 -1.03 5.53 0.51
CA ASP A 90 0.32 5.97 0.84
C ASP A 90 0.91 6.82 -0.30
N ALA A 91 0.77 6.39 -1.56
CA ALA A 91 1.19 7.13 -2.74
C ALA A 91 0.51 8.50 -2.81
N TYR A 92 -0.81 8.57 -2.59
CA TYR A 92 -1.54 9.84 -2.53
C TYR A 92 -0.99 10.78 -1.44
N HIS A 93 -0.75 10.27 -0.23
CA HIS A 93 -0.20 11.09 0.85
C HIS A 93 1.23 11.55 0.60
N ILE A 94 2.05 10.74 -0.07
CA ILE A 94 3.41 11.10 -0.48
C ILE A 94 3.34 12.22 -1.52
N ALA A 95 2.55 12.05 -2.58
CA ALA A 95 2.36 13.04 -3.64
C ALA A 95 1.91 14.39 -3.07
N ARG A 96 0.88 14.39 -2.19
CA ARG A 96 0.36 15.63 -1.57
C ARG A 96 1.39 16.32 -0.69
N ARG A 97 2.21 15.57 0.05
CA ARG A 97 3.30 16.12 0.88
C ARG A 97 4.42 16.69 0.02
N SER A 98 4.80 15.98 -1.03
CA SER A 98 5.83 16.41 -1.98
C SER A 98 5.42 17.70 -2.67
N TYR A 99 4.21 17.74 -3.23
CA TYR A 99 3.68 18.93 -3.90
C TYR A 99 3.66 20.16 -2.98
N ARG A 100 3.22 20.01 -1.73
CA ARG A 100 3.24 21.11 -0.76
C ARG A 100 4.66 21.64 -0.51
N LYS A 101 5.66 20.77 -0.45
CA LYS A 101 7.07 21.17 -0.29
C LYS A 101 7.58 21.89 -1.53
N THR A 102 7.23 21.42 -2.73
CA THR A 102 7.56 22.11 -3.98
C THR A 102 6.97 23.52 -4.01
N VAL A 103 5.70 23.69 -3.66
CA VAL A 103 5.05 25.02 -3.61
C VAL A 103 5.71 25.93 -2.58
N GLN A 104 6.07 25.41 -1.39
CA GLN A 104 6.78 26.18 -0.37
C GLN A 104 8.16 26.67 -0.88
N ASN A 105 8.94 25.78 -1.50
CA ASN A 105 10.25 26.13 -2.04
C ASN A 105 10.13 27.16 -3.17
N LEU A 106 9.14 27.00 -4.04
CA LEU A 106 8.88 27.92 -5.14
C LEU A 106 8.45 29.30 -4.63
N ALA A 107 7.56 29.35 -3.63
CA ALA A 107 7.14 30.60 -3.00
C ALA A 107 8.31 31.33 -2.32
N LEU A 108 9.19 30.58 -1.62
CA LEU A 108 10.39 31.14 -1.02
C LEU A 108 11.35 31.70 -2.08
N ALA A 109 11.57 30.97 -3.18
CA ALA A 109 12.41 31.42 -4.28
C ALA A 109 11.86 32.70 -4.93
N PHE A 110 10.55 32.77 -5.21
CA PHE A 110 9.94 33.98 -5.74
C PHE A 110 9.98 35.15 -4.76
N THR A 111 9.84 34.90 -3.45
CA THR A 111 9.96 35.96 -2.43
C THR A 111 11.38 36.49 -2.36
N PHE A 112 12.37 35.60 -2.33
CA PHE A 112 13.78 35.98 -2.31
C PHE A 112 14.17 36.80 -3.55
N ASN A 113 13.81 36.34 -4.74
CA ASN A 113 14.10 37.06 -5.98
C ASN A 113 13.28 38.36 -6.09
N GLY A 114 12.02 38.33 -5.67
CA GLY A 114 11.13 39.49 -5.69
C GLY A 114 11.60 40.63 -4.78
N ILE A 115 12.26 40.33 -3.65
CA ILE A 115 12.90 41.32 -2.79
C ILE A 115 14.30 41.65 -3.29
N GLY A 116 15.08 40.63 -3.68
CA GLY A 116 16.48 40.76 -4.04
C GLY A 116 16.74 41.59 -5.28
N VAL A 117 15.91 41.47 -6.33
CA VAL A 117 16.07 42.24 -7.58
C VAL A 117 15.89 43.75 -7.33
N PRO A 118 14.79 44.24 -6.73
CA PRO A 118 14.67 45.65 -6.35
C PRO A 118 15.80 46.13 -5.45
N LEU A 119 16.20 45.35 -4.44
CA LEU A 119 17.29 45.74 -3.54
C LEU A 119 18.61 45.90 -4.31
N ALA A 120 18.91 45.00 -5.25
CA ALA A 120 20.11 45.08 -6.09
C ALA A 120 20.11 46.32 -6.99
N THR A 121 18.95 46.76 -7.49
CA THR A 121 18.87 48.00 -8.30
C THR A 121 19.21 49.26 -7.52
N THR A 122 19.13 49.25 -6.18
CA THR A 122 19.53 50.39 -5.36
C THR A 122 21.06 50.55 -5.22
N GLY A 123 21.85 49.56 -5.66
CA GLY A 123 23.32 49.58 -5.59
C GLY A 123 23.91 49.40 -4.19
N LEU A 124 23.07 49.25 -3.16
CA LEU A 124 23.48 49.10 -1.76
C LEU A 124 23.89 47.66 -1.40
N VAL A 125 23.60 46.69 -2.27
CA VAL A 125 23.87 45.27 -2.02
C VAL A 125 25.09 44.84 -2.82
N ALA A 126 26.19 44.59 -2.12
CA ALA A 126 27.37 44.01 -2.76
C ALA A 126 27.05 42.58 -3.25
N PRO A 127 27.39 42.21 -4.51
CA PRO A 127 27.06 40.90 -5.09
C PRO A 127 27.54 39.70 -4.26
N VAL A 128 28.65 39.85 -3.53
CA VAL A 128 29.21 38.83 -2.64
C VAL A 128 28.22 38.42 -1.54
N TRP A 129 27.53 39.40 -0.92
CA TRP A 129 26.57 39.11 0.16
C TRP A 129 25.27 38.50 -0.37
N ALA A 130 24.84 38.88 -1.57
CA ALA A 130 23.69 38.26 -2.23
C ALA A 130 23.96 36.77 -2.56
N MET A 131 25.16 36.44 -3.05
CA MET A 131 25.57 35.05 -3.31
C MET A 131 25.69 34.23 -2.03
N ALA A 132 26.24 34.80 -0.95
CA ALA A 132 26.32 34.13 0.35
C ALA A 132 24.94 33.83 0.94
N ALA A 133 24.00 34.78 0.88
CA ALA A 133 22.62 34.58 1.33
C ALA A 133 21.88 33.52 0.50
N MET A 134 22.10 33.50 -0.82
CA MET A 134 21.53 32.47 -1.71
C MET A 134 22.08 31.08 -1.36
N ALA A 135 23.39 30.94 -1.18
CA ALA A 135 24.02 29.67 -0.80
C ALA A 135 23.52 29.17 0.56
N ALA A 136 23.39 30.06 1.55
CA ALA A 136 22.84 29.73 2.87
C ALA A 136 21.38 29.26 2.78
N SER A 137 20.53 29.98 2.04
CA SER A 137 19.12 29.63 1.86
C SER A 137 18.93 28.25 1.21
N VAL A 138 19.66 27.97 0.12
CA VAL A 138 19.62 26.65 -0.54
C VAL A 138 20.07 25.55 0.41
N THR A 139 21.14 25.80 1.17
CA THR A 139 21.66 24.84 2.17
C THR A 139 20.62 24.56 3.25
N THR A 140 19.95 25.58 3.78
CA THR A 140 18.88 25.42 4.78
C THR A 140 17.66 24.68 4.21
N VAL A 141 17.25 24.96 2.97
CA VAL A 141 16.13 24.26 2.32
C VAL A 141 16.46 22.79 2.05
N LEU A 142 17.67 22.50 1.60
CA LEU A 142 18.15 21.13 1.40
C LEU A 142 18.21 20.39 2.74
N LEU A 143 18.79 20.99 3.78
CA LEU A 143 18.81 20.43 5.13
C LEU A 143 17.39 20.14 5.63
N ASN A 144 16.45 21.08 5.52
CA ASN A 144 15.05 20.89 5.92
C ASN A 144 14.34 19.79 5.11
N SER A 145 14.70 19.63 3.83
CA SER A 145 14.12 18.61 2.95
C SER A 145 14.67 17.20 3.24
N PHE A 146 15.95 17.09 3.58
CA PHE A 146 16.58 15.82 3.97
C PHE A 146 16.29 15.41 5.41
N TRP A 147 16.14 16.37 6.32
CA TRP A 147 15.81 16.10 7.73
C TRP A 147 14.48 15.34 7.89
N GLY A 148 13.52 15.59 7.00
CA GLY A 148 12.25 14.85 6.95
C GLY A 148 12.35 13.40 6.46
N ARG A 149 13.48 13.00 5.85
CA ARG A 149 13.79 11.60 5.47
C ARG A 149 14.60 10.88 6.56
N LEU A 150 15.32 11.62 7.41
CA LEU A 150 16.14 11.08 8.51
C LEU A 150 15.31 10.67 9.74
N ILE A 151 14.06 11.14 9.84
CA ILE A 151 13.09 10.56 10.76
C ILE A 151 12.42 9.40 10.02
N PRO A 152 12.75 8.12 10.32
CA PRO A 152 11.92 7.01 9.87
C PRO A 152 10.53 7.29 10.42
N ARG A 153 9.62 7.74 9.54
CA ARG A 153 8.20 7.80 9.88
C ARG A 153 7.85 6.38 10.24
N ALA A 154 7.58 6.21 11.53
CA ALA A 154 7.20 5.00 12.22
C ALA A 154 6.98 3.89 11.21
N ALA A 155 7.91 2.93 11.18
CA ALA A 155 7.58 1.58 10.77
C ALA A 155 6.17 1.36 11.30
N ARG A 156 5.17 1.35 10.40
CA ARG A 156 3.85 0.84 10.73
C ARG A 156 4.23 -0.49 11.34
N ARG A 157 3.96 -0.60 12.64
CA ARG A 157 4.17 -1.81 13.40
C ARG A 157 3.23 -2.82 12.74
N GLU A 158 3.66 -3.41 11.63
CA GLU A 158 3.16 -4.68 11.15
C GLU A 158 3.26 -5.54 12.40
N ALA A 159 2.12 -5.90 12.97
CA ALA A 159 2.08 -6.81 14.09
C ALA A 159 2.95 -7.99 13.67
N ALA A 160 4.12 -8.15 14.31
CA ALA A 160 5.11 -9.12 13.86
C ALA A 160 4.41 -10.49 13.85
N LEU A 161 4.27 -11.10 12.68
CA LEU A 161 3.62 -12.38 12.57
C LEU A 161 4.65 -13.43 13.01
N GLN A 162 4.47 -13.97 14.21
CA GLN A 162 5.30 -15.04 14.74
C GLN A 162 4.75 -16.38 14.24
N ARG A 163 5.58 -17.16 13.55
CA ARG A 163 5.23 -18.53 13.16
C ARG A 163 5.65 -19.50 14.25
N VAL A 164 4.71 -20.26 14.74
CA VAL A 164 4.93 -21.34 15.70
C VAL A 164 4.72 -22.65 14.98
N THR A 165 5.71 -23.54 15.02
CA THR A 165 5.61 -24.89 14.48
C THR A 165 5.41 -25.87 15.62
N LEU A 166 4.30 -26.60 15.58
CA LEU A 166 3.93 -27.65 16.52
C LEU A 166 4.07 -29.01 15.84
N THR A 167 4.68 -29.96 16.53
CA THR A 167 4.72 -31.36 16.07
C THR A 167 3.46 -32.05 16.58
N VAL A 168 2.67 -32.64 15.69
CA VAL A 168 1.42 -33.32 16.05
C VAL A 168 1.50 -34.74 15.50
N PRO A 169 2.09 -35.71 16.23
CA PRO A 169 2.39 -37.04 15.70
C PRO A 169 1.16 -37.86 15.28
N SER A 170 -0.01 -37.44 15.75
CA SER A 170 -1.31 -38.08 15.60
C SER A 170 -2.10 -37.61 14.36
N ILE A 171 -1.55 -36.72 13.53
CA ILE A 171 -2.17 -36.37 12.24
C ILE A 171 -1.79 -37.41 11.18
N HIS A 172 -2.78 -37.83 10.39
CA HIS A 172 -2.62 -38.89 9.39
C HIS A 172 -3.11 -38.48 7.99
N CYS A 173 -3.98 -37.48 7.88
CA CYS A 173 -4.53 -37.03 6.61
C CYS A 173 -4.90 -35.55 6.64
N GLU A 174 -5.24 -35.01 5.47
CA GLU A 174 -5.75 -33.63 5.29
C GLU A 174 -7.02 -33.35 6.12
N GLY A 175 -7.83 -34.37 6.43
CA GLY A 175 -9.01 -34.21 7.29
C GLY A 175 -8.66 -33.81 8.73
N CYS A 176 -7.58 -34.36 9.28
CA CYS A 176 -7.06 -33.96 10.59
C CYS A 176 -6.61 -32.49 10.57
N VAL A 177 -5.90 -32.09 9.50
CA VAL A 177 -5.42 -30.72 9.31
C VAL A 177 -6.59 -29.74 9.17
N ALA A 178 -7.63 -30.11 8.42
CA ALA A 178 -8.83 -29.29 8.26
C ALA A 178 -9.56 -29.04 9.59
N THR A 179 -9.67 -30.08 10.44
CA THR A 179 -10.32 -29.99 11.76
C THR A 179 -9.51 -29.10 12.71
N ILE A 180 -8.19 -29.25 12.71
CA ILE A 180 -7.27 -28.39 13.47
C ILE A 180 -7.35 -26.95 12.97
N ARG A 181 -7.37 -26.73 11.65
CA ARG A 181 -7.49 -25.40 11.03
C ARG A 181 -8.79 -24.70 11.43
N ASP A 182 -9.92 -25.39 11.40
CA ASP A 182 -11.23 -24.79 11.76
C ASP A 182 -11.30 -24.43 13.24
N THR A 183 -10.71 -25.24 14.12
CA THR A 183 -10.74 -25.02 15.58
C THR A 183 -9.73 -23.96 16.01
N VAL A 184 -8.47 -24.11 15.60
CA VAL A 184 -7.37 -23.21 15.98
C VAL A 184 -7.49 -21.87 15.26
N GLY A 185 -8.01 -21.85 14.03
CA GLY A 185 -8.26 -20.62 13.28
C GLY A 185 -9.30 -19.69 13.92
N LYS A 186 -10.15 -20.20 14.82
CA LYS A 186 -11.13 -19.40 15.58
C LYS A 186 -10.55 -18.76 16.86
N LEU A 187 -9.32 -19.11 17.24
CA LEU A 187 -8.68 -18.55 18.44
C LEU A 187 -8.25 -17.09 18.21
N ARG A 188 -8.34 -16.28 19.27
CA ARG A 188 -7.93 -14.87 19.21
C ARG A 188 -6.43 -14.77 18.95
N GLY A 189 -6.05 -14.00 17.94
CA GLY A 189 -4.65 -13.73 17.60
C GLY A 189 -4.03 -14.69 16.58
N VAL A 190 -4.75 -15.73 16.13
CA VAL A 190 -4.32 -16.62 15.04
C VAL A 190 -4.65 -16.00 13.69
N ALA A 191 -3.65 -15.94 12.79
CA ALA A 191 -3.77 -15.41 11.44
C ALA A 191 -3.94 -16.51 10.39
N SER A 192 -3.21 -17.62 10.51
CA SER A 192 -3.33 -18.78 9.63
C SER A 192 -2.89 -20.07 10.33
N VAL A 193 -3.42 -21.20 9.87
CA VAL A 193 -3.06 -22.55 10.32
C VAL A 193 -2.84 -23.44 9.09
N GLU A 194 -1.61 -23.87 8.91
CA GLU A 194 -1.16 -24.76 7.85
C GLU A 194 -0.69 -26.07 8.47
N GLY A 195 -0.97 -27.21 7.85
CA GLY A 195 -0.55 -28.51 8.36
C GLY A 195 0.00 -29.37 7.25
N ASP A 196 1.02 -30.15 7.58
CA ASP A 196 1.66 -31.11 6.70
C ASP A 196 1.53 -32.51 7.36
N PRO A 197 0.60 -33.35 6.88
CA PRO A 197 0.39 -34.70 7.41
C PRO A 197 1.61 -35.61 7.27
N GLN A 198 2.43 -35.43 6.21
CA GLN A 198 3.61 -36.26 5.97
C GLN A 198 4.72 -35.93 6.95
N ALA A 199 4.93 -34.64 7.21
CA ALA A 199 5.92 -34.17 8.18
C ALA A 199 5.42 -34.20 9.63
N LYS A 200 4.15 -34.54 9.88
CA LYS A 200 3.50 -34.54 11.20
C LYS A 200 3.61 -33.17 11.91
N ARG A 201 3.48 -32.08 11.16
CA ARG A 201 3.67 -30.70 11.66
C ARG A 201 2.46 -29.82 11.35
N VAL A 202 2.17 -28.91 12.28
CA VAL A 202 1.20 -27.84 12.11
C VAL A 202 1.90 -26.51 12.38
N VAL A 203 1.85 -25.61 11.40
CA VAL A 203 2.38 -24.25 11.49
C VAL A 203 1.24 -23.29 11.75
N VAL A 204 1.30 -22.61 12.90
CA VAL A 204 0.32 -21.60 13.30
C VAL A 204 0.99 -20.23 13.24
N THR A 205 0.43 -19.32 12.45
CA THR A 205 0.89 -17.93 12.36
C THR A 205 0.09 -17.09 13.34
N VAL A 206 0.77 -16.43 14.28
CA VAL A 206 0.18 -15.67 15.37
C VAL A 206 0.60 -14.20 15.29
N ARG A 207 -0.29 -13.27 15.62
CA ARG A 207 0.04 -11.84 15.75
C ARG A 207 0.75 -11.58 17.08
N ASP A 208 1.91 -10.92 17.04
CA ASP A 208 2.79 -10.69 18.20
C ASP A 208 2.04 -10.19 19.44
N GLY A 209 2.24 -10.86 20.57
CA GLY A 209 1.63 -10.50 21.86
C GLY A 209 0.16 -10.89 22.06
N GLN A 210 -0.50 -11.59 21.13
CA GLN A 210 -1.92 -11.96 21.26
C GLN A 210 -2.24 -13.47 21.21
N GLY A 211 -1.39 -14.33 20.67
CA GLY A 211 -1.62 -15.78 20.75
C GLY A 211 -0.78 -16.42 21.86
N ARG A 212 -1.47 -17.01 22.84
CA ARG A 212 -0.82 -17.83 23.87
C ARG A 212 -0.58 -19.22 23.30
N LEU A 213 0.68 -19.61 23.19
CA LEU A 213 1.12 -20.95 22.76
C LEU A 213 0.32 -22.06 23.47
N ARG A 214 0.11 -21.91 24.78
CA ARG A 214 -0.67 -22.83 25.61
C ARG A 214 -2.14 -22.99 25.15
N GLU A 215 -2.80 -21.91 24.74
CA GLU A 215 -4.20 -21.99 24.29
C GLU A 215 -4.32 -22.76 22.96
N ILE A 216 -3.29 -22.65 22.09
CA ILE A 216 -3.20 -23.38 20.83
C ILE A 216 -2.97 -24.87 21.10
N GLU A 217 -2.04 -25.21 22.01
CA GLU A 217 -1.74 -26.59 22.41
C GLU A 217 -2.93 -27.27 23.09
N GLU A 218 -3.62 -26.57 24.00
CA GLU A 218 -4.84 -27.06 24.66
C GLU A 218 -6.00 -27.25 23.66
N ALA A 219 -6.12 -26.40 22.65
CA ALA A 219 -7.13 -26.57 21.60
C ALA A 219 -6.87 -27.82 20.75
N ILE A 220 -5.61 -28.09 20.41
CA ILE A 220 -5.22 -29.30 19.65
C ILE A 220 -5.40 -30.55 20.51
N THR A 221 -5.06 -30.48 21.80
CA THR A 221 -5.24 -31.60 22.73
C THR A 221 -6.72 -31.91 22.98
N ARG A 222 -7.60 -30.90 23.04
CA ARG A 222 -9.06 -31.09 23.11
C ARG A 222 -9.65 -31.80 21.89
N LEU A 223 -9.01 -31.73 20.73
CA LEU A 223 -9.38 -32.50 19.55
C LEU A 223 -8.90 -33.96 19.59
N GLY A 224 -8.25 -34.38 20.68
CA GLY A 224 -7.68 -35.73 20.83
C GLY A 224 -6.31 -35.89 20.18
N HIS A 225 -5.66 -34.79 19.78
CA HIS A 225 -4.34 -34.82 19.16
C HIS A 225 -3.24 -34.48 20.17
N VAL A 226 -2.25 -35.37 20.30
CA VAL A 226 -1.06 -35.12 21.13
C VAL A 226 -0.17 -34.11 20.42
N VAL A 227 0.16 -33.01 21.09
CA VAL A 227 1.20 -32.08 20.66
C VAL A 227 2.52 -32.53 21.29
N GLY A 228 3.49 -32.87 20.45
CA GLY A 228 4.85 -33.15 20.91
C GLY A 228 5.60 -31.84 21.12
N GLU A 229 6.29 -31.72 22.25
CA GLU A 229 7.35 -30.71 22.40
C GLU A 229 8.48 -31.01 21.39
N LYS A 230 9.19 -29.96 21.00
CA LYS A 230 10.36 -30.05 20.12
C LYS A 230 11.47 -30.92 20.72
#